data_AF-A0A2H8TF15-F1
#
_entry.id   AF-A0A2H8TF15-F1
#
_cell.length_a   1.000
_cell.length_b   1.000
_cell.length_c   1.000
_cell.angle_alpha   90.00
_cell.angle_beta   90.00
_cell.angle_gamma   90.00
#
_symmetry.space_group_name_H-M   'P 1'
#
loop_
_entity.id
_entity.type
_entity.pdbx_description
1 polymer ?
#
loop_
_entity_poly.entity_id
_entity_poly.type
_entity_poly.pdbx_seq_one_letter_code
_entity_poly.pdbx_strand_id
1 'polypeptide(L)'
;MDISPESISALRQSFEDKLNEQNEVFHPMDLAKINNSDSWLKRFLIHTEGNQEEALSMLWNVCEWRKSFGVNEISESNGTVRIDYLEEGIMFPHGVDKDGKLMFIIQCKLHFKASKDPEECKKCAVYWFERMERLTNGDQITIFFDMMGSGLSNLDMEFTNYLINLLKMYYPAFLNYIIIFEMPWVLNAAFKIIKTWLPAKAVKKIKFLNKQNLNEFVSKESIMVSWGGEDNYKFNFEPETKKVEETKKKVHFAETMEVKNVSGDTRDIVCMPKEFKLKINPSEVLVFNKDNNNGYNELMASLTFVNDFKDPIAFKIKTTCLVKYKVRPSTGTLTPQESIKVTFVLNGMSIKQTDVMRDKFLVLVIPIVDTKDVAEMWKIQWETKEQHILKCKILNENETVNTWNSYDKNHNNDLEQKVDKLMNVVTTLEISNRVLSQHMRYVKYSLYIILLMCLFAFGFLWAVYYHK
;
A
#
# COMPACT_ATOMS: atom_id res chain seq x y z
N MET A 1 1.42 -11.11 -31.63
CA MET A 1 0.81 -10.08 -32.49
C MET A 1 1.77 -8.93 -32.51
N ASP A 2 2.19 -8.51 -33.70
CA ASP A 2 3.06 -7.35 -33.82
C ASP A 2 2.20 -6.09 -33.88
N ILE A 3 2.51 -5.12 -33.03
CA ILE A 3 1.77 -3.85 -32.93
C ILE A 3 2.73 -2.76 -33.39
N SER A 4 2.34 -2.04 -34.43
CA SER A 4 3.20 -1.03 -35.04
C SER A 4 3.32 0.23 -34.16
N PRO A 5 4.43 0.97 -34.24
CA PRO A 5 4.58 2.27 -33.55
C PRO A 5 3.49 3.29 -33.92
N GLU A 6 3.00 3.26 -35.15
CA GLU A 6 1.92 4.12 -35.63
C GLU A 6 0.60 3.79 -34.92
N SER A 7 0.33 2.50 -34.69
CA SER A 7 -0.86 2.06 -33.95
C SER A 7 -0.84 2.51 -32.49
N ILE A 8 0.34 2.54 -31.87
CA ILE A 8 0.53 3.05 -30.50
C ILE A 8 0.33 4.57 -30.46
N SER A 9 0.90 5.27 -31.44
CA SER A 9 0.77 6.73 -31.56
C SER A 9 -0.68 7.15 -31.81
N ALA A 10 -1.41 6.40 -32.65
CA ALA A 10 -2.84 6.61 -32.88
C ALA A 10 -3.66 6.47 -31.60
N LEU A 11 -3.45 5.39 -30.83
CA LEU A 11 -4.13 5.19 -29.54
C LEU A 11 -3.86 6.35 -28.57
N ARG A 12 -2.61 6.80 -28.48
CA ARG A 12 -2.24 7.94 -27.63
C ARG A 12 -2.96 9.21 -28.06
N GLN A 13 -2.95 9.53 -29.35
CA GLN A 13 -3.62 10.71 -29.89
C GLN A 13 -5.13 10.66 -29.61
N SER A 14 -5.79 9.53 -29.88
CA SER A 14 -7.23 9.40 -29.61
C SER A 14 -7.58 9.50 -28.12
N PHE A 15 -6.68 9.09 -27.23
CA PHE A 15 -6.86 9.31 -25.80
C PHE A 15 -6.75 10.80 -25.43
N GLU A 16 -5.75 11.50 -25.98
CA GLU A 16 -5.55 12.94 -25.75
C GLU A 16 -6.71 13.78 -26.29
N ASP A 17 -7.18 13.49 -27.50
CA ASP A 17 -8.33 14.15 -28.12
C ASP A 17 -9.58 13.98 -27.23
N LYS A 18 -9.88 12.74 -26.81
CA LYS A 18 -11.00 12.45 -25.92
C LYS A 18 -10.86 13.12 -24.55
N LEU A 19 -9.64 13.17 -24.00
CA LEU A 19 -9.37 13.84 -22.72
C LEU A 19 -9.68 15.34 -22.80
N ASN A 20 -9.26 15.99 -23.88
CA ASN A 20 -9.51 17.41 -24.14
C ASN A 20 -11.00 17.71 -24.34
N GLU A 21 -11.73 16.82 -25.02
CA GLU A 21 -13.18 16.96 -25.22
C GLU A 21 -13.99 16.82 -23.93
N GLN A 22 -13.62 15.87 -23.05
CA GLN A 22 -14.40 15.57 -21.85
C GLN A 22 -13.99 16.40 -20.61
N ASN A 23 -12.84 17.08 -20.66
CA ASN A 23 -12.29 17.86 -19.53
C ASN A 23 -12.19 17.03 -18.23
N GLU A 24 -11.91 15.73 -18.36
CA GLU A 24 -11.75 14.80 -17.24
C GLU A 24 -10.35 14.93 -16.62
N VAL A 25 -10.23 14.64 -15.32
CA VAL A 25 -8.95 14.76 -14.60
C VAL A 25 -8.52 13.40 -14.08
N PHE A 26 -7.56 12.77 -14.76
CA PHE A 26 -6.91 11.53 -14.31
C PHE A 26 -5.69 11.79 -13.44
N HIS A 27 -5.24 10.74 -12.75
CA HIS A 27 -4.06 10.84 -11.90
C HIS A 27 -2.79 11.13 -12.73
N PRO A 28 -1.91 12.05 -12.31
CA PRO A 28 -0.74 12.46 -13.11
C PRO A 28 0.21 11.32 -13.47
N MET A 29 0.35 10.30 -12.60
CA MET A 29 1.19 9.13 -12.90
C MET A 29 0.63 8.27 -14.03
N ASP A 30 -0.69 8.20 -14.18
CA ASP A 30 -1.30 7.44 -15.27
C ASP A 30 -1.14 8.19 -16.59
N LEU A 31 -1.38 9.51 -16.60
CA LEU A 31 -1.09 10.37 -17.74
C LEU A 31 0.39 10.29 -18.16
N ALA A 32 1.31 10.27 -17.19
CA ALA A 32 2.73 10.10 -17.46
C ALA A 32 3.05 8.74 -18.09
N LYS A 33 2.36 7.66 -17.70
CA LYS A 33 2.51 6.35 -18.35
C LYS A 33 1.98 6.37 -19.79
N ILE A 34 0.84 7.01 -20.07
CA ILE A 34 0.29 7.15 -21.44
C ILE A 34 1.28 7.89 -22.34
N ASN A 35 1.82 8.99 -21.84
CA ASN A 35 2.69 9.87 -22.62
C ASN A 35 4.10 9.29 -22.83
N ASN A 36 4.62 8.53 -21.85
CA ASN A 36 6.03 8.14 -21.84
C ASN A 36 6.27 6.62 -21.98
N SER A 37 5.24 5.78 -22.06
CA SER A 37 5.39 4.31 -22.07
C SER A 37 4.67 3.64 -23.24
N ASP A 38 5.34 3.50 -24.38
CA ASP A 38 4.85 2.73 -25.54
C ASP A 38 4.52 1.29 -25.17
N SER A 39 5.35 0.67 -24.31
CA SER A 39 5.13 -0.69 -23.82
C SER A 39 3.80 -0.84 -23.08
N TRP A 40 3.34 0.18 -22.36
CA TRP A 40 2.07 0.11 -21.65
C TRP A 40 0.89 0.18 -22.62
N LEU A 41 0.91 1.14 -23.54
CA LEU A 41 -0.13 1.29 -24.58
C LEU A 41 -0.21 0.04 -25.49
N LYS A 42 0.94 -0.53 -25.84
CA LYS A 42 1.02 -1.77 -26.62
C LYS A 42 0.23 -2.92 -25.96
N ARG A 43 0.14 -2.98 -24.63
CA ARG A 43 -0.62 -4.02 -23.93
C ARG A 43 -2.11 -3.94 -24.18
N PHE A 44 -2.68 -2.74 -24.23
CA PHE A 44 -4.09 -2.54 -24.56
C PHE A 44 -4.39 -3.03 -25.98
N LEU A 45 -3.56 -2.64 -26.94
CA LEU A 45 -3.69 -3.07 -28.34
C LEU A 45 -3.52 -4.60 -28.49
N ILE A 46 -2.58 -5.23 -27.77
CA ILE A 46 -2.46 -6.69 -27.77
C ILE A 46 -3.72 -7.35 -27.19
N HIS A 47 -4.28 -6.79 -26.11
CA HIS A 47 -5.44 -7.35 -25.43
C HIS A 47 -6.71 -7.27 -26.28
N THR A 48 -6.87 -6.18 -27.03
CA THR A 48 -8.01 -5.93 -27.93
C THR A 48 -7.74 -6.35 -29.38
N GLU A 49 -6.70 -7.16 -29.60
CA GLU A 49 -6.37 -7.73 -30.92
C GLU A 49 -6.09 -6.68 -32.01
N GLY A 50 -5.60 -5.50 -31.61
CA GLY A 50 -5.32 -4.38 -32.48
C GLY A 50 -6.52 -3.47 -32.76
N ASN A 51 -7.70 -3.76 -32.19
CA ASN A 51 -8.85 -2.87 -32.30
C ASN A 51 -8.60 -1.57 -31.51
N GLN A 52 -8.51 -0.46 -32.24
CA GLN A 52 -8.20 0.87 -31.71
C GLN A 52 -9.32 1.43 -30.82
N GLU A 53 -10.58 1.28 -31.23
CA GLU A 53 -11.73 1.79 -30.47
C GLU A 53 -11.88 1.03 -29.14
N GLU A 54 -11.75 -0.29 -29.18
CA GLU A 54 -11.78 -1.11 -27.97
C GLU A 54 -10.57 -0.83 -27.07
N ALA A 55 -9.38 -0.62 -27.64
CA ALA A 55 -8.19 -0.27 -26.86
C ALA A 55 -8.34 1.07 -26.15
N LEU A 56 -8.89 2.08 -26.85
CA LEU A 56 -9.18 3.39 -26.27
C LEU A 56 -10.22 3.29 -25.16
N SER A 57 -11.30 2.55 -25.38
CA SER A 57 -12.34 2.32 -24.37
C SER A 57 -11.76 1.62 -23.14
N MET A 58 -10.96 0.58 -23.33
CA MET A 58 -10.29 -0.12 -22.23
C MET A 58 -9.33 0.80 -21.47
N LEU A 59 -8.44 1.53 -22.17
CA LEU A 59 -7.50 2.47 -21.56
C LEU A 59 -8.19 3.54 -20.71
N TRP A 60 -9.29 4.09 -21.22
CA TRP A 60 -10.12 5.05 -20.49
C TRP A 60 -10.71 4.45 -19.21
N ASN A 61 -11.37 3.29 -19.33
CA ASN A 61 -11.96 2.58 -18.19
C ASN A 61 -10.92 2.20 -17.13
N VAL A 62 -9.69 1.86 -17.56
CA VAL A 62 -8.57 1.61 -16.62
C VAL A 62 -8.22 2.88 -15.86
N CYS A 63 -8.13 4.04 -16.51
CA CYS A 63 -7.82 5.30 -15.81
C CYS A 63 -8.92 5.69 -14.81
N GLU A 64 -10.20 5.51 -15.16
CA GLU A 64 -11.33 5.73 -14.25
C GLU A 64 -11.30 4.78 -13.05
N TRP A 65 -11.07 3.49 -13.30
CA TRP A 65 -10.97 2.50 -12.24
C TRP A 65 -9.77 2.77 -11.33
N ARG A 66 -8.59 3.08 -11.89
CA ARG A 66 -7.38 3.40 -11.11
C ARG A 66 -7.59 4.59 -10.19
N LYS A 67 -8.26 5.64 -10.68
CA LYS A 67 -8.65 6.84 -9.91
C LYS A 67 -9.65 6.49 -8.80
N SER A 68 -10.72 5.76 -9.11
CA SER A 68 -11.78 5.43 -8.14
C SER A 68 -11.33 4.45 -7.06
N PHE A 69 -10.47 3.49 -7.41
CA PHE A 69 -9.94 2.49 -6.47
C PHE A 69 -8.78 3.04 -5.62
N GLY A 70 -8.10 4.10 -6.08
CA GLY A 70 -6.92 4.66 -5.40
C GLY A 70 -5.66 3.82 -5.63
N VAL A 71 -5.47 3.33 -6.86
CA VAL A 71 -4.38 2.40 -7.20
C VAL A 71 -3.01 3.05 -7.05
N ASN A 72 -2.87 4.34 -7.39
CA ASN A 72 -1.58 5.02 -7.31
C ASN A 72 -1.18 5.35 -5.86
N GLU A 73 -2.15 5.33 -4.95
CA GLU A 73 -1.98 5.57 -3.52
C GLU A 73 -1.73 4.28 -2.73
N ILE A 74 -1.93 3.11 -3.33
CA ILE A 74 -1.81 1.84 -2.62
C ILE A 74 -0.37 1.59 -2.15
N SER A 75 -0.18 1.43 -0.85
CA SER A 75 1.11 1.16 -0.22
C SER A 75 0.93 0.63 1.21
N GLU A 76 1.80 -0.30 1.57
CA GLU A 76 2.03 -0.75 2.94
C GLU A 76 2.50 0.40 3.86
N SER A 77 3.18 1.40 3.31
CA SER A 77 3.80 2.49 4.09
C SER A 77 2.82 3.56 4.58
N ASN A 78 1.65 3.68 3.95
CA ASN A 78 0.63 4.68 4.28
C ASN A 78 -0.66 4.05 4.87
N GLY A 79 -0.66 2.74 5.11
CA GLY A 79 -1.77 2.01 5.72
C GLY A 79 -2.98 1.82 4.80
N THR A 80 -2.86 2.10 3.49
CA THR A 80 -3.95 1.85 2.53
C THR A 80 -4.18 0.36 2.28
N VAL A 81 -3.17 -0.48 2.49
CA VAL A 81 -3.27 -1.95 2.50
C VAL A 81 -2.89 -2.49 3.88
N ARG A 82 -3.60 -3.53 4.32
CA ARG A 82 -3.39 -4.19 5.60
C ARG A 82 -2.10 -5.01 5.59
N ILE A 83 -1.08 -4.55 6.32
CA ILE A 83 0.20 -5.25 6.41
C ILE A 83 0.06 -6.65 7.02
N ASP A 84 -0.83 -6.82 7.99
CA ASP A 84 -1.12 -8.11 8.60
C ASP A 84 -1.66 -9.12 7.57
N TYR A 85 -2.41 -8.67 6.57
CA TYR A 85 -2.89 -9.55 5.50
C TYR A 85 -1.78 -9.95 4.53
N LEU A 86 -0.80 -9.05 4.31
CA LEU A 86 0.36 -9.33 3.46
C LEU A 86 1.33 -10.30 4.15
N GLU A 87 1.55 -10.15 5.46
CA GLU A 87 2.43 -10.98 6.29
C GLU A 87 1.98 -12.44 6.37
N GLU A 88 0.69 -12.72 6.22
CA GLU A 88 0.16 -14.10 6.23
C GLU A 88 0.67 -14.97 5.07
N GLY A 89 1.14 -14.37 3.98
CA GLY A 89 1.71 -15.13 2.85
C GLY A 89 0.67 -15.89 2.02
N ILE A 90 -0.59 -15.45 2.02
CA ILE A 90 -1.62 -16.00 1.13
C ILE A 90 -1.22 -15.79 -0.33
N MET A 91 -0.62 -14.64 -0.66
CA MET A 91 -0.20 -14.30 -2.01
C MET A 91 1.19 -13.66 -1.98
N PHE A 92 2.09 -14.08 -2.89
CA PHE A 92 3.42 -13.49 -3.00
C PHE A 92 4.10 -13.85 -4.34
N PRO A 93 5.00 -12.98 -4.85
CA PRO A 93 5.84 -13.31 -5.99
C PRO A 93 7.06 -14.12 -5.55
N HIS A 94 7.35 -15.23 -6.23
CA HIS A 94 8.60 -15.96 -6.03
C HIS A 94 8.86 -16.94 -7.18
N GLY A 95 10.12 -17.08 -7.58
CA GLY A 95 10.52 -17.99 -8.66
C GLY A 95 9.99 -17.59 -10.03
N VAL A 96 10.36 -18.37 -11.05
CA VAL A 96 9.96 -18.16 -12.44
C VAL A 96 9.41 -19.43 -13.08
N ASP A 97 8.52 -19.24 -14.05
CA ASP A 97 8.05 -20.31 -14.90
C ASP A 97 9.10 -20.69 -15.98
N LYS A 98 8.76 -21.66 -16.84
CA LYS A 98 9.67 -22.14 -17.89
C LYS A 98 9.95 -21.13 -19.00
N ASP A 99 9.12 -20.09 -19.11
CA ASP A 99 9.31 -18.97 -20.04
C ASP A 99 10.07 -17.80 -19.38
N GLY A 100 10.54 -17.98 -18.14
CA GLY A 100 11.26 -16.97 -17.37
C GLY A 100 10.35 -15.89 -16.77
N LYS A 101 9.03 -16.08 -16.76
CA LYS A 101 8.07 -15.10 -16.20
C LYS A 101 7.93 -15.30 -14.70
N LEU A 102 7.90 -14.19 -13.96
CA LEU A 102 7.73 -14.19 -12.51
C LEU A 102 6.44 -14.90 -12.14
N MET A 103 6.51 -15.82 -11.16
CA MET A 103 5.32 -16.48 -10.65
C MET A 103 4.70 -15.69 -9.50
N PHE A 104 3.39 -15.48 -9.57
CA PHE A 104 2.54 -14.99 -8.49
C PHE A 104 1.85 -16.16 -7.82
N ILE A 105 2.36 -16.55 -6.65
CA ILE A 105 1.90 -17.72 -5.92
C ILE A 105 0.74 -17.34 -5.01
N ILE A 106 -0.34 -18.12 -5.08
CA ILE A 106 -1.51 -18.01 -4.22
C ILE A 106 -1.64 -19.31 -3.43
N GLN A 107 -1.41 -19.28 -2.12
CA GLN A 107 -1.53 -20.42 -1.22
C GLN A 107 -2.99 -20.62 -0.79
N CYS A 108 -3.75 -21.38 -1.58
CA CYS A 108 -5.19 -21.53 -1.41
C CYS A 108 -5.58 -22.13 -0.05
N LYS A 109 -4.74 -22.99 0.54
CA LYS A 109 -4.99 -23.57 1.87
C LYS A 109 -5.08 -22.54 3.01
N LEU A 110 -4.47 -21.36 2.82
CA LEU A 110 -4.49 -20.27 3.81
C LEU A 110 -5.70 -19.35 3.63
N HIS A 111 -6.39 -19.41 2.50
CA HIS A 111 -7.58 -18.61 2.23
C HIS A 111 -8.82 -19.31 2.79
N PHE A 112 -9.62 -18.61 3.61
CA PHE A 112 -10.92 -19.09 4.06
C PHE A 112 -11.97 -18.04 3.77
N LYS A 113 -13.07 -18.44 3.13
CA LYS A 113 -14.16 -17.51 2.81
C LYS A 113 -14.70 -16.85 4.08
N ALA A 114 -14.95 -15.54 4.01
CA ALA A 114 -15.48 -14.71 5.10
C ALA A 114 -14.59 -14.65 6.37
N SER A 115 -13.33 -15.10 6.30
CA SER A 115 -12.38 -14.92 7.41
C SER A 115 -11.76 -13.51 7.46
N LYS A 116 -11.85 -12.78 6.35
CA LYS A 116 -11.25 -11.46 6.14
C LYS A 116 -12.23 -10.51 5.48
N ASP A 117 -11.97 -9.22 5.63
CA ASP A 117 -12.74 -8.19 4.94
C ASP A 117 -12.53 -8.31 3.42
N PRO A 118 -13.61 -8.45 2.62
CA PRO A 118 -13.48 -8.63 1.18
C PRO A 118 -12.79 -7.46 0.47
N GLU A 119 -13.00 -6.22 0.92
CA GLU A 119 -12.43 -5.05 0.28
C GLU A 119 -10.92 -4.94 0.58
N GLU A 120 -10.51 -5.27 1.80
CA GLU A 120 -9.10 -5.35 2.15
C GLU A 120 -8.38 -6.48 1.39
N CYS A 121 -9.04 -7.61 1.15
CA CYS A 121 -8.50 -8.67 0.27
C CYS A 121 -8.28 -8.18 -1.17
N LYS A 122 -9.23 -7.40 -1.72
CA LYS A 122 -9.10 -6.79 -3.05
C LYS A 122 -7.91 -5.83 -3.11
N LYS A 123 -7.75 -4.97 -2.09
CA LYS A 123 -6.59 -4.07 -1.97
C LYS A 123 -5.28 -4.85 -1.90
N CYS A 124 -5.22 -5.96 -1.16
CA CYS A 124 -4.03 -6.81 -1.13
C CYS A 124 -3.71 -7.39 -2.51
N ALA A 125 -4.70 -7.83 -3.28
CA ALA A 125 -4.50 -8.32 -4.65
C ALA A 125 -3.96 -7.21 -5.57
N VAL A 126 -4.56 -6.02 -5.54
CA VAL A 126 -4.12 -4.86 -6.34
C VAL A 126 -2.71 -4.41 -5.92
N TYR A 127 -2.39 -4.40 -4.63
CA TYR A 127 -1.05 -4.09 -4.13
C TYR A 127 -0.01 -5.03 -4.74
N TRP A 128 -0.26 -6.35 -4.72
CA TRP A 128 0.65 -7.32 -5.30
C TRP A 128 0.76 -7.19 -6.83
N PHE A 129 -0.35 -6.93 -7.53
CA PHE A 129 -0.33 -6.69 -8.97
C PHE A 129 0.52 -5.47 -9.33
N GLU A 130 0.34 -4.34 -8.65
CA GLU A 130 1.16 -3.15 -8.88
C GLU A 130 2.63 -3.36 -8.48
N ARG A 131 2.90 -4.14 -7.42
CA ARG A 131 4.27 -4.53 -7.04
C ARG A 131 4.93 -5.36 -8.12
N MET A 132 4.23 -6.34 -8.68
CA MET A 132 4.74 -7.16 -9.77
C MET A 132 4.95 -6.34 -11.04
N GLU A 133 4.03 -5.44 -11.40
CA GLU A 133 4.23 -4.49 -12.51
C GLU A 133 5.55 -3.72 -12.39
N ARG A 134 5.91 -3.27 -11.18
CA ARG A 134 7.19 -2.61 -10.92
C ARG A 134 8.38 -3.57 -11.00
N LEU A 135 8.26 -4.75 -10.40
CA LEU A 135 9.33 -5.76 -10.35
C LEU A 135 9.68 -6.33 -11.73
N THR A 136 8.67 -6.53 -12.59
CA THR A 136 8.84 -7.10 -13.93
C THR A 136 9.00 -6.03 -15.01
N ASN A 137 8.96 -4.75 -14.64
CA ASN A 137 8.92 -3.64 -15.57
C ASN A 137 7.81 -3.81 -16.63
N GLY A 138 6.63 -4.26 -16.19
CA GLY A 138 5.46 -4.49 -17.03
C GLY A 138 5.47 -5.77 -17.87
N ASP A 139 6.46 -6.66 -17.70
CA ASP A 139 6.44 -8.00 -18.32
C ASP A 139 5.36 -8.90 -17.69
N GLN A 140 4.95 -9.92 -18.44
CA GLN A 140 3.90 -10.86 -18.05
C GLN A 140 4.29 -11.66 -16.80
N ILE A 141 3.27 -12.08 -16.05
CA ILE A 141 3.41 -12.95 -14.88
C ILE A 141 2.66 -14.28 -15.09
N THR A 142 3.06 -15.31 -14.37
CA THR A 142 2.31 -16.57 -14.26
C THR A 142 1.62 -16.64 -12.91
N ILE A 143 0.30 -16.82 -12.90
CA ILE A 143 -0.44 -17.02 -11.65
C ILE A 143 -0.40 -18.49 -11.28
N PHE A 144 0.15 -18.79 -10.11
CA PHE A 144 0.32 -20.13 -9.58
C PHE A 144 -0.61 -20.35 -8.38
N PHE A 145 -1.71 -21.06 -8.59
CA PHE A 145 -2.60 -21.49 -7.52
C PHE A 145 -2.06 -22.77 -6.88
N ASP A 146 -1.43 -22.65 -5.70
CA ASP A 146 -1.06 -23.79 -4.87
C ASP A 146 -2.30 -24.30 -4.14
N MET A 147 -2.91 -25.35 -4.69
CA MET A 147 -4.11 -25.97 -4.14
C MET A 147 -3.79 -27.12 -3.17
N MET A 148 -2.52 -27.41 -2.90
CA MET A 148 -2.14 -28.52 -2.03
C MET A 148 -2.67 -28.29 -0.61
N GLY A 149 -3.47 -29.23 -0.11
CA GLY A 149 -4.11 -29.14 1.21
C GLY A 149 -5.33 -28.20 1.27
N SER A 150 -5.79 -27.67 0.13
CA SER A 150 -7.04 -26.91 0.06
C SER A 150 -8.27 -27.83 -0.09
N GLY A 151 -9.46 -27.29 0.16
CA GLY A 151 -10.73 -27.97 -0.01
C GLY A 151 -11.90 -26.99 -0.14
N LEU A 152 -13.13 -27.47 0.06
CA LEU A 152 -14.35 -26.66 -0.11
C LEU A 152 -14.39 -25.42 0.79
N SER A 153 -13.81 -25.48 2.00
CA SER A 153 -13.74 -24.34 2.92
C SER A 153 -12.87 -23.19 2.41
N ASN A 154 -11.95 -23.48 1.49
CA ASN A 154 -11.05 -22.49 0.89
C ASN A 154 -11.64 -21.88 -0.39
N LEU A 155 -12.74 -22.43 -0.91
CA LEU A 155 -13.34 -21.96 -2.15
C LEU A 155 -14.03 -20.61 -1.95
N ASP A 156 -13.52 -19.60 -2.66
CA ASP A 156 -14.11 -18.26 -2.70
C ASP A 156 -14.41 -17.85 -4.14
N MET A 157 -15.65 -18.12 -4.55
CA MET A 157 -16.13 -17.83 -5.91
C MET A 157 -16.16 -16.33 -6.20
N GLU A 158 -16.41 -15.49 -5.19
CA GLU A 158 -16.50 -14.04 -5.35
C GLU A 158 -15.11 -13.44 -5.56
N PHE A 159 -14.16 -13.79 -4.69
CA PHE A 159 -12.78 -13.33 -4.82
C PHE A 159 -12.11 -13.87 -6.10
N THR A 160 -12.40 -15.13 -6.48
CA THR A 160 -11.92 -15.71 -7.75
C THR A 160 -12.45 -14.92 -8.95
N ASN A 161 -13.74 -14.62 -8.97
CA ASN A 161 -14.34 -13.80 -10.03
C ASN A 161 -13.74 -12.39 -10.07
N TYR A 162 -13.44 -11.80 -8.91
CA TYR A 162 -12.75 -10.52 -8.82
C TYR A 162 -11.34 -10.55 -9.45
N LEU A 163 -10.52 -11.56 -9.12
CA LEU A 163 -9.19 -11.71 -9.73
C LEU A 163 -9.25 -11.88 -11.26
N ILE A 164 -10.25 -12.63 -11.75
CA ILE A 164 -10.48 -12.79 -13.19
C ILE A 164 -10.84 -11.44 -13.84
N ASN A 165 -11.72 -10.66 -13.21
CA ASN A 165 -12.13 -9.36 -13.72
C ASN A 165 -10.98 -8.34 -13.66
N LEU A 166 -10.11 -8.37 -12.65
CA LEU A 166 -8.88 -7.57 -12.61
C LEU A 166 -8.03 -7.78 -13.87
N LEU A 167 -7.73 -9.05 -14.20
CA LEU A 167 -6.92 -9.40 -15.37
C LEU A 167 -7.61 -9.10 -16.70
N LYS A 168 -8.93 -9.27 -16.75
CA LYS A 168 -9.72 -9.06 -17.96
C LYS A 168 -9.93 -7.58 -18.27
N MET A 169 -10.16 -6.76 -17.25
CA MET A 169 -10.62 -5.38 -17.44
C MET A 169 -9.53 -4.35 -17.17
N TYR A 170 -8.60 -4.63 -16.25
CA TYR A 170 -7.73 -3.59 -15.69
C TYR A 170 -6.22 -3.83 -15.90
N TYR A 171 -5.79 -5.07 -16.09
CA TYR A 171 -4.39 -5.44 -16.32
C TYR A 171 -4.20 -6.07 -17.71
N PRO A 172 -4.21 -5.26 -18.79
CA PRO A 172 -4.16 -5.76 -20.16
C PRO A 172 -2.86 -6.51 -20.44
N ALA A 173 -2.99 -7.61 -21.17
CA ALA A 173 -1.89 -8.49 -21.60
C ALA A 173 -0.92 -8.93 -20.47
N PHE A 174 -1.35 -8.94 -19.20
CA PHE A 174 -0.49 -9.19 -18.03
C PHE A 174 -0.17 -10.67 -17.76
N LEU A 175 -1.00 -11.60 -18.26
CA LEU A 175 -0.96 -13.01 -17.90
C LEU A 175 -0.13 -13.85 -18.90
N ASN A 176 0.83 -14.66 -18.43
CA ASN A 176 1.49 -15.72 -19.19
C ASN A 176 0.74 -17.06 -19.06
N TYR A 177 0.85 -17.75 -17.91
CA TYR A 177 0.08 -18.96 -17.57
C TYR A 177 -0.81 -18.78 -16.34
N ILE A 178 -1.83 -19.64 -16.25
CA ILE A 178 -2.56 -19.92 -15.00
C ILE A 178 -2.24 -21.36 -14.62
N ILE A 179 -1.40 -21.56 -13.62
CA ILE A 179 -1.04 -22.89 -13.13
C ILE A 179 -1.96 -23.24 -11.96
N ILE A 180 -2.63 -24.39 -12.04
CA ILE A 180 -3.41 -24.99 -10.97
C ILE A 180 -2.64 -26.23 -10.48
N PHE A 181 -1.98 -26.10 -9.33
CA PHE A 181 -1.12 -27.16 -8.78
C PHE A 181 -1.85 -27.97 -7.70
N GLU A 182 -1.80 -29.30 -7.80
CA GLU A 182 -2.39 -30.26 -6.83
C GLU A 182 -3.88 -30.02 -6.58
N MET A 183 -4.65 -29.83 -7.66
CA MET A 183 -6.09 -29.54 -7.57
C MET A 183 -6.87 -30.67 -6.88
N PRO A 184 -7.56 -30.41 -5.76
CA PRO A 184 -8.44 -31.38 -5.11
C PRO A 184 -9.64 -31.74 -6.00
N TRP A 185 -9.92 -33.03 -6.16
CA TRP A 185 -11.02 -33.52 -7.00
C TRP A 185 -12.39 -32.93 -6.63
N VAL A 186 -12.61 -32.63 -5.35
CA VAL A 186 -13.86 -32.05 -4.83
C VAL A 186 -14.13 -30.65 -5.39
N LEU A 187 -13.10 -29.94 -5.86
CA LEU A 187 -13.21 -28.60 -6.43
C LEU A 187 -13.46 -28.60 -7.95
N ASN A 188 -13.51 -29.77 -8.60
CA ASN A 188 -13.70 -29.89 -10.04
C ASN A 188 -15.00 -29.23 -10.53
N ALA A 189 -16.09 -29.38 -9.78
CA ALA A 189 -17.38 -28.78 -10.13
C ALA A 189 -17.32 -27.24 -10.09
N ALA A 190 -16.71 -26.68 -9.04
CA ALA A 190 -16.51 -25.24 -8.94
C ALA A 190 -15.62 -24.72 -10.08
N PHE A 191 -14.56 -25.45 -10.43
CA PHE A 191 -13.68 -25.03 -11.51
C PHE A 191 -14.35 -25.06 -12.89
N LYS A 192 -15.27 -26.00 -13.14
CA LYS A 192 -16.08 -25.98 -14.37
C LYS A 192 -16.88 -24.68 -14.49
N ILE A 193 -17.36 -24.14 -13.37
CA ILE A 193 -18.04 -22.83 -13.33
C ILE A 193 -17.03 -21.70 -13.57
N ILE A 194 -15.89 -21.70 -12.86
CA ILE A 194 -14.86 -20.67 -13.02
C ILE A 194 -14.37 -20.57 -14.49
N LYS A 195 -14.25 -21.71 -15.18
CA LYS A 195 -13.89 -21.74 -16.61
C LYS A 195 -14.86 -20.96 -17.50
N THR A 196 -16.14 -20.87 -17.17
CA THR A 196 -17.12 -20.15 -18.01
C THR A 196 -16.98 -18.64 -17.91
N TRP A 197 -16.32 -18.13 -16.87
CA TRP A 197 -16.03 -16.70 -16.70
C TRP A 197 -14.80 -16.24 -17.49
N LEU A 198 -13.96 -17.19 -17.90
CA LEU A 198 -12.71 -16.93 -18.60
C LEU A 198 -12.93 -16.84 -20.11
N PRO A 199 -12.31 -15.85 -20.79
CA PRO A 199 -12.31 -15.83 -22.25
C PRO A 199 -11.51 -17.01 -22.81
N ALA A 200 -11.84 -17.45 -24.03
CA ALA A 200 -11.23 -18.63 -24.66
C ALA A 200 -9.69 -18.58 -24.72
N LYS A 201 -9.12 -17.38 -24.93
CA LYS A 201 -7.66 -17.16 -24.90
C LYS A 201 -7.03 -17.42 -23.52
N ALA A 202 -7.73 -17.06 -22.44
CA ALA A 202 -7.27 -17.33 -21.08
C ALA A 202 -7.40 -18.82 -20.72
N VAL A 203 -8.46 -19.49 -21.19
CA VAL A 203 -8.63 -20.95 -20.96
C VAL A 203 -7.45 -21.75 -21.50
N LYS A 204 -6.90 -21.37 -22.67
CA LYS A 204 -5.71 -22.01 -23.26
C LYS A 204 -4.44 -21.86 -22.42
N LYS A 205 -4.38 -20.86 -21.55
CA LYS A 205 -3.26 -20.58 -20.64
C LYS A 205 -3.32 -21.38 -19.34
N ILE A 206 -4.40 -22.10 -19.08
CA ILE A 206 -4.55 -22.92 -17.88
C ILE A 206 -3.73 -24.20 -18.00
N LYS A 207 -2.89 -24.48 -17.01
CA LYS A 207 -2.10 -25.72 -16.87
C LYS A 207 -2.42 -26.38 -15.54
N PHE A 208 -2.79 -27.66 -15.59
CA PHE A 208 -3.02 -28.46 -14.39
C PHE A 208 -1.78 -29.29 -14.09
N LEU A 209 -1.19 -29.05 -12.94
CA LEU A 209 0.05 -29.69 -12.55
C LEU A 209 -0.09 -30.44 -11.22
N ASN A 210 0.78 -31.41 -11.05
CA ASN A 210 1.00 -32.19 -9.83
C ASN A 210 2.52 -32.32 -9.63
N LYS A 211 2.94 -32.97 -8.54
CA LYS A 211 4.37 -33.16 -8.25
C LYS A 211 5.15 -33.86 -9.37
N GLN A 212 4.50 -34.69 -10.19
CA GLN A 212 5.17 -35.46 -11.25
C GLN A 212 5.49 -34.62 -12.49
N ASN A 213 4.66 -33.63 -12.82
CA ASN A 213 4.77 -32.87 -14.07
C ASN A 213 5.07 -31.37 -13.88
N LEU A 214 5.36 -30.93 -12.65
CA LEU A 214 5.62 -29.53 -12.34
C LEU A 214 6.74 -28.90 -13.20
N ASN A 215 7.78 -29.68 -13.51
CA ASN A 215 8.92 -29.28 -14.34
C ASN A 215 8.57 -28.96 -15.81
N GLU A 216 7.36 -29.31 -16.28
CA GLU A 216 6.91 -28.98 -17.64
C GLU A 216 6.72 -27.47 -17.83
N PHE A 217 6.32 -26.75 -16.78
CA PHE A 217 5.98 -25.32 -16.85
C PHE A 217 6.64 -24.46 -15.77
N VAL A 218 7.26 -25.05 -14.75
CA VAL A 218 8.01 -24.32 -13.71
C VAL A 218 9.50 -24.58 -13.87
N SER A 219 10.35 -23.55 -13.71
CA SER A 219 11.81 -23.77 -13.74
C SER A 219 12.23 -24.65 -12.57
N LYS A 220 13.15 -25.59 -12.80
CA LYS A 220 13.55 -26.60 -11.80
C LYS A 220 14.06 -25.94 -10.52
N GLU A 221 14.80 -24.85 -10.65
CA GLU A 221 15.40 -24.05 -9.58
C GLU A 221 14.37 -23.23 -8.80
N SER A 222 13.15 -23.07 -9.33
CA SER A 222 12.03 -22.36 -8.68
C SER A 222 11.01 -23.31 -8.04
N ILE A 223 11.24 -24.63 -8.10
CA ILE A 223 10.36 -25.59 -7.45
C ILE A 223 10.70 -25.64 -5.95
N MET A 224 9.80 -25.10 -5.13
CA MET A 224 9.95 -25.10 -3.68
C MET A 224 10.01 -26.51 -3.08
N VAL A 225 10.72 -26.66 -1.97
CA VAL A 225 10.80 -27.91 -1.18
C VAL A 225 9.40 -28.43 -0.82
N SER A 226 8.45 -27.56 -0.52
CA SER A 226 7.05 -27.94 -0.26
C SER A 226 6.37 -28.64 -1.45
N TRP A 227 6.85 -28.40 -2.67
CA TRP A 227 6.34 -29.00 -3.90
C TRP A 227 7.21 -30.18 -4.38
N GLY A 228 8.29 -30.50 -3.67
CA GLY A 228 9.19 -31.61 -3.97
C GLY A 228 10.46 -31.23 -4.75
N GLY A 229 10.81 -29.93 -4.81
CA GLY A 229 12.07 -29.46 -5.39
C GLY A 229 13.13 -29.11 -4.35
N GLU A 230 14.07 -28.24 -4.73
CA GLU A 230 15.25 -27.89 -3.93
C GLU A 230 15.23 -26.45 -3.40
N ASP A 231 14.30 -25.62 -3.89
CA ASP A 231 14.21 -24.22 -3.47
C ASP A 231 13.64 -24.11 -2.05
N ASN A 232 14.49 -23.63 -1.13
CA ASN A 232 14.18 -23.56 0.30
C ASN A 232 13.47 -22.27 0.71
N TYR A 233 12.97 -21.49 -0.26
CA TYR A 233 12.25 -20.26 -0.01
C TYR A 233 11.12 -20.45 1.00
N LYS A 234 11.05 -19.51 1.95
CA LYS A 234 9.95 -19.35 2.88
C LYS A 234 9.53 -17.91 2.80
N PHE A 235 8.24 -17.70 2.53
CA PHE A 235 7.71 -16.36 2.47
C PHE A 235 7.91 -15.64 3.81
N ASN A 236 8.48 -14.44 3.71
CA ASN A 236 8.54 -13.44 4.76
C ASN A 236 8.24 -12.11 4.09
N PHE A 237 7.23 -11.38 4.57
CA PHE A 237 6.88 -10.12 3.95
C PHE A 237 7.99 -9.09 4.15
N GLU A 238 8.44 -8.52 3.05
CA GLU A 238 9.41 -7.42 3.04
C GLU A 238 8.78 -6.20 2.37
N PRO A 239 8.63 -5.07 3.09
CA PRO A 239 8.14 -3.83 2.50
C PRO A 239 8.99 -3.42 1.29
N GLU A 240 8.37 -2.80 0.28
CA GLU A 240 9.13 -2.22 -0.83
C GLU A 240 10.03 -1.10 -0.29
N THR A 241 11.34 -1.34 -0.28
CA THR A 241 12.28 -0.24 -0.35
C THR A 241 12.09 0.40 -1.70
N LYS A 242 11.31 1.49 -1.77
CA LYS A 242 11.31 2.37 -2.93
C LYS A 242 12.76 2.78 -3.13
N LYS A 243 13.46 2.13 -4.07
CA LYS A 243 14.62 2.72 -4.71
C LYS A 243 14.04 3.94 -5.39
N VAL A 244 14.10 5.07 -4.69
CA VAL A 244 14.09 6.35 -5.37
C VAL A 244 15.23 6.19 -6.35
N GLU A 245 14.92 6.05 -7.64
CA GLU A 245 15.86 6.47 -8.66
C GLU A 245 16.12 7.94 -8.33
N GLU A 246 17.15 8.15 -7.52
CA GLU A 246 17.86 9.38 -7.44
C GLU A 246 18.33 9.61 -8.89
N THR A 247 17.50 10.32 -9.66
CA THR A 247 18.08 11.38 -10.46
C THR A 247 18.94 12.16 -9.48
N LYS A 248 20.25 11.85 -9.48
CA LYS A 248 21.25 12.40 -8.57
C LYS A 248 21.27 13.91 -8.73
N LYS A 249 20.33 14.61 -8.10
CA LYS A 249 20.59 15.89 -7.49
C LYS A 249 20.93 15.58 -6.04
N LYS A 250 22.18 15.11 -5.87
CA LYS A 250 22.85 15.12 -4.56
C LYS A 250 22.59 16.48 -3.94
N VAL A 251 21.84 16.52 -2.84
CA VAL A 251 21.86 17.68 -1.97
C VAL A 251 23.21 17.61 -1.27
N HIS A 252 24.16 18.44 -1.72
CA HIS A 252 25.43 18.58 -1.01
C HIS A 252 25.13 19.16 0.37
N PHE A 253 25.33 18.35 1.41
CA PHE A 253 25.65 18.88 2.72
C PHE A 253 27.05 19.45 2.59
N ALA A 254 27.20 20.77 2.74
CA ALA A 254 28.51 21.39 2.75
C ALA A 254 29.22 20.97 4.04
N GLU A 255 29.99 19.88 3.98
CA GLU A 255 31.18 19.77 4.80
C GLU A 255 32.18 20.81 4.29
N THR A 256 32.77 21.52 5.25
CA THR A 256 33.69 22.63 5.08
C THR A 256 34.78 22.29 4.05
N MET A 257 34.65 22.82 2.83
CA MET A 257 35.69 22.70 1.80
C MET A 257 36.50 24.00 1.76
N GLU A 258 37.80 23.85 2.00
CA GLU A 258 38.81 24.87 1.75
C GLU A 258 38.81 25.29 0.28
N VAL A 259 38.93 26.59 0.06
CA VAL A 259 38.90 27.24 -1.25
C VAL A 259 40.10 26.80 -2.09
N LYS A 260 39.85 26.16 -3.23
CA LYS A 260 40.78 26.19 -4.37
C LYS A 260 40.11 26.88 -5.55
N ASN A 261 40.75 27.98 -5.95
CA ASN A 261 40.38 28.83 -7.07
C ASN A 261 40.33 28.05 -8.38
N VAL A 262 39.17 28.03 -9.04
CA VAL A 262 39.08 27.95 -10.50
C VAL A 262 37.95 28.87 -10.96
N SER A 263 38.31 29.75 -11.88
CA SER A 263 37.54 30.80 -12.53
C SER A 263 36.44 30.28 -13.48
N GLY A 264 35.25 30.89 -13.45
CA GLY A 264 34.28 30.84 -14.56
C GLY A 264 32.83 31.13 -14.15
N ASP A 265 32.30 32.25 -14.66
CA ASP A 265 30.91 32.75 -14.63
C ASP A 265 30.28 33.15 -13.27
N THR A 266 30.36 34.45 -13.00
CA THR A 266 29.59 35.20 -12.00
C THR A 266 28.09 35.19 -12.34
N ARG A 267 27.34 34.28 -11.72
CA ARG A 267 26.01 34.66 -11.19
C ARG A 267 26.29 35.19 -9.79
N ASP A 268 25.92 36.44 -9.53
CA ASP A 268 26.19 37.12 -8.26
C ASP A 268 25.84 36.24 -7.06
N ILE A 269 26.87 35.74 -6.36
CA ILE A 269 26.70 35.00 -5.13
C ILE A 269 26.38 36.04 -4.06
N VAL A 270 25.18 35.95 -3.49
CA VAL A 270 24.72 36.89 -2.45
C VAL A 270 25.14 36.37 -1.08
N CYS A 271 25.94 37.16 -0.36
CA CYS A 271 26.42 36.82 0.98
C CYS A 271 25.40 37.26 2.05
N MET A 272 25.15 36.41 3.05
CA MET A 272 24.24 36.74 4.16
C MET A 272 24.83 37.82 5.08
N PRO A 273 24.00 38.73 5.63
CA PRO A 273 24.41 39.61 6.73
C PRO A 273 24.86 38.76 7.92
N LYS A 274 26.03 39.09 8.51
CA LYS A 274 26.65 38.32 9.61
C LYS A 274 25.81 38.27 10.91
N GLU A 275 24.80 39.13 11.04
CA GLU A 275 23.93 39.27 12.21
C GLU A 275 22.45 38.97 11.89
N PHE A 276 22.21 38.08 10.93
CA PHE A 276 20.88 37.61 10.55
C PHE A 276 20.44 36.46 11.48
N LYS A 277 19.32 36.62 12.19
CA LYS A 277 18.80 35.57 13.08
C LYS A 277 17.27 35.52 13.17
N LEU A 278 16.68 34.35 12.98
CA LEU A 278 15.28 34.06 13.35
C LEU A 278 15.20 33.58 14.82
N LYS A 279 14.34 34.21 15.63
CA LYS A 279 14.04 33.73 16.99
C LYS A 279 12.88 32.73 16.95
N ILE A 280 13.09 31.53 17.50
CA ILE A 280 12.07 30.46 17.60
C ILE A 280 11.78 30.18 19.09
N ASN A 281 10.55 30.43 19.53
CA ASN A 281 10.09 30.22 20.91
C ASN A 281 9.02 29.11 20.98
N PRO A 282 8.95 28.30 22.05
CA PRO A 282 9.74 28.34 23.30
C PRO A 282 11.09 27.58 23.26
N SER A 283 11.31 26.70 22.28
CA SER A 283 12.59 26.01 22.04
C SER A 283 12.61 25.42 20.63
N GLU A 284 13.77 24.96 20.13
CA GLU A 284 13.88 24.19 18.87
C GLU A 284 13.32 22.75 18.97
N VAL A 285 12.56 22.45 20.03
CA VAL A 285 11.88 21.17 20.23
C VAL A 285 10.36 21.36 20.07
N LEU A 286 9.78 20.63 19.13
CA LEU A 286 8.35 20.51 18.89
C LEU A 286 7.75 19.48 19.85
N VAL A 287 6.95 19.95 20.81
CA VAL A 287 6.26 19.10 21.77
C VAL A 287 4.78 18.98 21.36
N PHE A 288 4.39 17.77 20.98
CA PHE A 288 3.02 17.44 20.56
C PHE A 288 2.17 17.02 21.75
N ASN A 289 1.05 17.71 21.94
CA ASN A 289 0.08 17.50 23.02
C ASN A 289 -1.30 17.15 22.44
N LYS A 290 -2.11 16.41 23.20
CA LYS A 290 -3.50 16.13 22.82
C LYS A 290 -4.35 17.39 23.02
N ASP A 291 -5.06 17.79 21.98
CA ASP A 291 -6.05 18.87 22.09
C ASP A 291 -7.40 18.28 22.51
N ASN A 292 -7.73 18.38 23.81
CA ASN A 292 -8.95 17.81 24.38
C ASN A 292 -10.23 18.61 24.02
N ASN A 293 -10.11 19.75 23.34
CA ASN A 293 -11.24 20.66 23.11
C ASN A 293 -12.05 20.38 21.83
N ASN A 294 -11.55 19.55 20.91
CA ASN A 294 -12.14 19.43 19.56
C ASN A 294 -12.74 18.06 19.21
N GLY A 295 -12.85 17.12 20.16
CA GLY A 295 -13.49 15.80 19.93
C GLY A 295 -12.77 14.87 18.95
N TYR A 296 -11.71 15.34 18.29
CA TYR A 296 -10.78 14.55 17.48
C TYR A 296 -9.48 14.37 18.25
N ASN A 297 -8.97 13.14 18.29
CA ASN A 297 -7.77 12.74 19.03
C ASN A 297 -6.47 13.20 18.31
N GLU A 298 -6.39 14.47 17.90
CA GLU A 298 -5.28 15.05 17.15
C GLU A 298 -4.18 15.57 18.09
N LEU A 299 -2.92 15.31 17.72
CA LEU A 299 -1.75 15.78 18.44
C LEU A 299 -1.23 17.07 17.78
N MET A 300 -1.15 18.15 18.55
CA MET A 300 -0.73 19.47 18.05
C MET A 300 0.49 20.01 18.80
N ALA A 301 1.35 20.71 18.07
CA ALA A 301 2.43 21.53 18.60
C ALA A 301 2.39 22.91 17.95
N SER A 302 2.88 23.95 18.62
CA SER A 302 3.01 25.27 18.01
C SER A 302 4.28 25.98 18.46
N LEU A 303 4.94 26.66 17.52
CA LEU A 303 6.08 27.53 17.79
C LEU A 303 5.75 28.96 17.33
N THR A 304 6.40 29.93 17.97
CA THR A 304 6.34 31.32 17.55
C THR A 304 7.67 31.70 16.90
N PHE A 305 7.62 32.10 15.64
CA PHE A 305 8.75 32.63 14.89
C PHE A 305 8.72 34.14 14.98
N VAL A 306 9.84 34.77 15.36
CA VAL A 306 9.96 36.22 15.50
C VAL A 306 11.13 36.68 14.64
N ASN A 307 10.87 37.65 13.76
CA ASN A 307 11.91 38.31 13.00
C ASN A 307 12.66 39.32 13.90
N ASP A 308 13.82 38.91 14.40
CA ASP A 308 14.72 39.76 15.19
C ASP A 308 15.72 40.53 14.31
N PHE A 309 15.59 40.41 13.00
CA PHE A 309 16.42 41.10 12.03
C PHE A 309 15.81 42.44 11.62
N LYS A 310 16.67 43.36 11.17
CA LYS A 310 16.29 44.73 10.80
C LYS A 310 15.54 44.84 9.47
N ASP A 311 15.61 43.80 8.63
CA ASP A 311 14.97 43.75 7.31
C ASP A 311 13.91 42.63 7.24
N PRO A 312 12.94 42.69 6.30
CA PRO A 312 11.97 41.62 6.11
C PRO A 312 12.62 40.31 5.72
N ILE A 313 12.05 39.20 6.20
CA ILE A 313 12.55 37.84 5.97
C ILE A 313 11.46 36.94 5.40
N ALA A 314 11.86 35.89 4.68
CA ALA A 314 11.01 34.80 4.25
C ALA A 314 11.47 33.50 4.90
N PHE A 315 10.52 32.68 5.36
CA PHE A 315 10.80 31.35 5.91
C PHE A 315 10.10 30.24 5.12
N LYS A 316 10.72 29.06 5.12
CA LYS A 316 10.17 27.84 4.53
C LYS A 316 10.47 26.62 5.40
N ILE A 317 9.45 25.86 5.69
CA ILE A 317 9.52 24.68 6.55
C ILE A 317 9.43 23.43 5.68
N LYS A 318 10.37 22.51 5.89
CA LYS A 318 10.39 21.18 5.28
C LYS A 318 10.40 20.12 6.37
N THR A 319 9.86 18.94 6.09
CA THR A 319 9.83 17.81 7.03
C THR A 319 10.33 16.54 6.35
N THR A 320 10.89 15.64 7.14
CA THR A 320 11.27 14.28 6.71
C THR A 320 10.05 13.40 6.42
N CYS A 321 8.84 13.81 6.83
CA CYS A 321 7.62 13.03 6.60
C CYS A 321 6.36 13.91 6.38
N LEU A 322 6.11 14.33 5.13
CA LEU A 322 4.98 15.21 4.76
C LEU A 322 3.60 14.56 4.96
N VAL A 323 3.54 13.23 5.08
CA VAL A 323 2.29 12.46 5.23
C VAL A 323 1.82 12.45 6.69
N LYS A 324 2.75 12.40 7.66
CA LYS A 324 2.44 12.39 9.09
C LYS A 324 2.09 13.77 9.64
N TYR A 325 2.71 14.82 9.10
CA TYR A 325 2.64 16.15 9.68
C TYR A 325 2.03 17.17 8.74
N LYS A 326 1.12 17.97 9.27
CA LYS A 326 0.56 19.15 8.61
C LYS A 326 1.10 20.40 9.29
N VAL A 327 1.80 21.24 8.54
CA VAL A 327 2.38 22.50 9.05
C VAL A 327 1.63 23.69 8.48
N ARG A 328 1.24 24.62 9.34
CA ARG A 328 0.46 25.81 8.96
C ARG A 328 0.92 27.07 9.72
N PRO A 329 1.38 28.13 9.02
CA PRO A 329 1.80 28.11 7.61
C PRO A 329 3.13 27.37 7.42
N SER A 330 3.34 26.73 6.27
CA SER A 330 4.61 26.07 5.92
C SER A 330 5.63 26.99 5.24
N THR A 331 5.16 28.14 4.75
CA THR A 331 5.95 29.23 4.18
C THR A 331 5.33 30.56 4.55
N GLY A 332 6.13 31.61 4.71
CA GLY A 332 5.62 32.95 4.96
C GLY A 332 6.73 34.00 4.94
N THR A 333 6.32 35.26 5.07
CA THR A 333 7.21 36.41 5.19
C THR A 333 6.95 37.13 6.51
N LEU A 334 7.98 37.72 7.10
CA LEU A 334 7.90 38.48 8.36
C LEU A 334 8.64 39.80 8.19
N THR A 335 7.96 40.90 8.46
CA THR A 335 8.57 42.22 8.60
C THR A 335 9.37 42.33 9.91
N PRO A 336 10.25 43.33 10.07
CA PRO A 336 11.04 43.48 11.29
C PRO A 336 10.16 43.53 12.54
N GLN A 337 10.53 42.77 13.57
CA GLN A 337 9.78 42.61 14.82
C GLN A 337 8.42 41.89 14.71
N GLU A 338 8.05 41.41 13.51
CA GLU A 338 6.83 40.65 13.32
C GLU A 338 6.99 39.23 13.87
N SER A 339 5.91 38.71 14.47
CA SER A 339 5.84 37.35 14.98
C SER A 339 4.70 36.57 14.35
N ILE A 340 4.94 35.30 14.03
CA ILE A 340 3.90 34.38 13.53
C ILE A 340 3.88 33.10 14.34
N LYS A 341 2.67 32.61 14.62
CA LYS A 341 2.45 31.29 15.21
C LYS A 341 2.38 30.25 14.09
N VAL A 342 3.28 29.27 14.14
CA VAL A 342 3.27 28.11 13.25
C VAL A 342 2.75 26.90 14.01
N THR A 343 1.71 26.28 13.48
CA THR A 343 1.06 25.10 14.05
C THR A 343 1.47 23.84 13.29
N PHE A 344 1.81 22.79 14.03
CA PHE A 344 2.18 21.47 13.56
C PHE A 344 1.14 20.49 14.06
N VAL A 345 0.48 19.79 13.14
CA VAL A 345 -0.54 18.77 13.45
C VAL A 345 0.00 17.42 13.03
N LEU A 346 -0.07 16.45 13.94
CA LEU A 346 0.31 15.06 13.70
C LEU A 346 -0.94 14.22 13.48
N ASN A 347 -1.07 13.63 12.29
CA ASN A 347 -2.22 12.85 11.87
C ASN A 347 -1.94 11.34 12.02
N GLY A 348 -2.69 10.64 12.89
CA GLY A 348 -2.73 9.17 12.87
C GLY A 348 -3.33 8.51 14.13
N MET A 349 -4.15 7.49 13.92
CA MET A 349 -4.56 6.55 14.98
C MET A 349 -3.45 5.51 15.14
N SER A 350 -2.82 5.45 16.32
CA SER A 350 -1.75 4.51 16.72
C SER A 350 -0.31 4.85 16.26
N ILE A 351 0.15 6.07 16.52
CA ILE A 351 1.56 6.47 16.30
C ILE A 351 2.42 6.12 17.53
N LYS A 352 3.54 5.41 17.33
CA LYS A 352 4.52 5.12 18.40
C LYS A 352 5.46 6.33 18.63
N GLN A 353 5.79 6.61 19.90
CA GLN A 353 6.67 7.73 20.28
C GLN A 353 8.06 7.68 19.62
N THR A 354 8.59 6.47 19.40
CA THR A 354 9.87 6.22 18.71
C THR A 354 9.87 6.67 17.24
N ASP A 355 8.69 6.73 16.62
CA ASP A 355 8.58 7.12 15.21
C ASP A 355 8.58 8.65 15.07
N VAL A 356 8.00 9.35 16.04
CA VAL A 356 7.97 10.82 16.08
C VAL A 356 9.34 11.38 16.45
N MET A 357 10.06 10.77 17.42
CA MET A 357 11.39 11.24 17.84
C MET A 357 12.46 11.18 16.74
N ARG A 358 12.25 10.37 15.70
CA ARG A 358 13.13 10.26 14.53
C ARG A 358 12.88 11.34 13.49
N ASP A 359 11.67 11.91 13.47
CA ASP A 359 11.27 12.91 12.50
C ASP A 359 11.85 14.30 12.86
N LYS A 360 12.25 15.06 11.83
CA LYS A 360 12.84 16.39 11.99
C LYS A 360 12.20 17.38 11.02
N PHE A 361 12.15 18.65 11.43
CA PHE A 361 11.78 19.74 10.55
C PHE A 361 12.98 20.63 10.29
N LEU A 362 13.11 21.09 9.05
CA LEU A 362 14.11 22.06 8.64
C LEU A 362 13.41 23.38 8.33
N VAL A 363 13.72 24.40 9.12
CA VAL A 363 13.30 25.78 8.88
C VAL A 363 14.43 26.46 8.11
N LEU A 364 14.13 26.95 6.91
CA LEU A 364 15.05 27.73 6.09
C LEU A 364 14.62 29.18 6.13
N VAL A 365 15.56 30.11 6.31
CA VAL A 365 15.29 31.54 6.40
C VAL A 365 16.20 32.31 5.46
N ILE A 366 15.62 33.27 4.72
CA ILE A 366 16.34 34.21 3.85
C ILE A 366 15.79 35.63 4.06
N PRO A 367 16.62 36.69 3.99
CA PRO A 367 16.15 38.06 3.91
C PRO A 367 15.52 38.32 2.55
N ILE A 368 14.56 39.23 2.51
CA ILE A 368 13.92 39.70 1.29
C ILE A 368 14.72 40.92 0.79
N VAL A 369 15.24 40.82 -0.43
CA VAL A 369 16.06 41.86 -1.06
C VAL A 369 15.40 42.23 -2.39
N ASP A 370 14.96 43.49 -2.50
CA ASP A 370 14.21 44.06 -3.63
C ASP A 370 12.89 43.35 -4.02
N THR A 371 12.07 44.01 -4.84
CA THR A 371 10.69 43.65 -5.20
C THR A 371 10.55 42.42 -6.13
N LYS A 372 11.42 41.42 -5.99
CA LYS A 372 11.31 40.14 -6.72
C LYS A 372 10.34 39.22 -5.99
N ASP A 373 9.67 38.35 -6.75
CA ASP A 373 8.78 37.33 -6.18
C ASP A 373 9.59 36.40 -5.25
N VAL A 374 9.08 36.20 -4.03
CA VAL A 374 9.64 35.31 -3.01
C VAL A 374 9.88 33.89 -3.57
N ALA A 375 9.06 33.44 -4.53
CA ALA A 375 9.23 32.15 -5.21
C ALA A 375 10.54 32.07 -6.02
N GLU A 376 10.98 33.18 -6.61
CA GLU A 376 12.23 33.27 -7.37
C GLU A 376 13.44 33.37 -6.45
N MET A 377 13.29 33.98 -5.28
CA MET A 377 14.38 34.10 -4.29
C MET A 377 14.86 32.74 -3.77
N TRP A 378 13.99 31.73 -3.70
CA TRP A 378 14.38 30.36 -3.35
C TRP A 378 15.26 29.68 -4.41
N LYS A 379 15.34 30.23 -5.63
CA LYS A 379 16.18 29.75 -6.73
C LYS A 379 17.58 30.39 -6.73
N ILE A 380 17.78 31.48 -5.97
CA ILE A 380 19.08 32.16 -5.86
C ILE A 380 20.08 31.26 -5.11
N GLN A 381 21.33 31.30 -5.55
CA GLN A 381 22.44 30.58 -4.91
C GLN A 381 23.04 31.46 -3.81
N TRP A 382 22.68 31.15 -2.58
CA TRP A 382 23.20 31.82 -1.39
C TRP A 382 24.45 31.12 -0.89
N GLU A 383 25.45 31.89 -0.52
CA GLU A 383 26.73 31.41 0.01
C GLU A 383 26.57 30.69 1.37
N THR A 384 25.65 31.19 2.19
CA THR A 384 25.19 30.60 3.45
C THR A 384 23.67 30.76 3.58
N LYS A 385 22.99 29.80 4.21
CA LYS A 385 21.55 29.88 4.52
C LYS A 385 21.36 29.67 6.01
N GLU A 386 20.61 30.55 6.68
CA GLU A 386 20.21 30.28 8.06
C GLU A 386 19.21 29.11 8.07
N GLN A 387 19.51 28.12 8.91
CA GLN A 387 18.72 26.92 9.02
C GLN A 387 18.57 26.49 10.48
N HIS A 388 17.35 26.10 10.86
CA HIS A 388 17.07 25.52 12.17
C HIS A 388 16.52 24.11 12.02
N ILE A 389 17.01 23.18 12.83
CA ILE A 389 16.54 21.79 12.85
C ILE A 389 15.67 21.59 14.08
N LEU A 390 14.37 21.43 13.88
CA LEU A 390 13.43 21.18 14.97
C LEU A 390 13.32 19.67 15.23
N LYS A 391 13.44 19.27 16.51
CA LYS A 391 13.28 17.88 16.97
C LYS A 391 11.89 17.66 17.54
N CYS A 392 11.33 16.46 17.44
CA CYS A 392 9.96 16.18 17.86
C CYS A 392 9.89 15.35 19.16
N LYS A 393 8.96 15.66 20.06
CA LYS A 393 8.61 14.89 21.27
C LYS A 393 7.08 14.85 21.42
N ILE A 394 6.54 13.75 21.95
CA ILE A 394 5.14 13.66 22.42
C ILE A 394 5.15 13.80 23.94
N LEU A 395 4.26 14.62 24.50
CA LEU A 395 4.09 14.73 25.95
C LEU A 395 3.18 13.60 26.44
N ASN A 396 3.66 12.79 27.38
CA ASN A 396 2.83 11.81 28.11
C ASN A 396 2.25 12.49 29.36
N GLU A 397 1.02 12.14 29.73
CA GLU A 397 0.34 12.64 30.95
C GLU A 397 1.06 12.27 32.27
N ASN A 398 2.22 11.58 32.21
CA ASN A 398 2.99 11.16 33.39
C ASN A 398 4.30 11.94 33.63
N GLU A 399 4.60 13.00 32.87
CA GLU A 399 5.79 13.84 33.08
C GLU A 399 5.43 15.29 33.48
N THR A 400 4.63 15.47 34.53
CA THR A 400 4.70 16.70 35.35
C THR A 400 4.39 16.38 36.81
N VAL A 401 5.22 16.96 37.69
CA VAL A 401 5.10 17.08 39.16
C VAL A 401 5.74 15.97 40.01
N ASN A 402 7.08 16.01 40.06
CA ASN A 402 7.78 15.81 41.33
C ASN A 402 7.76 17.13 42.11
N THR A 403 6.65 17.40 42.82
CA THR A 403 6.63 18.20 44.06
C THR A 403 5.28 18.07 44.76
N TRP A 404 5.26 17.23 45.80
CA TRP A 404 4.52 17.35 47.07
C TRP A 404 2.99 17.62 47.08
N ASN A 405 2.29 16.63 47.65
CA ASN A 405 1.05 16.67 48.44
C ASN A 405 -0.27 17.09 47.77
N SER A 406 -1.13 16.09 47.49
CA SER A 406 -2.37 15.84 48.26
C SER A 406 -3.28 14.87 47.48
N TYR A 407 -3.92 13.97 48.22
CA TYR A 407 -4.96 13.01 47.84
C TYR A 407 -5.84 13.38 46.63
N ASP A 408 -6.08 12.43 45.71
CA ASP A 408 -7.47 12.16 45.30
C ASP A 408 -7.75 10.75 44.70
N LYS A 409 -8.92 10.22 45.05
CA LYS A 409 -9.32 8.80 45.00
C LYS A 409 -9.96 8.33 43.68
N ASN A 410 -9.89 9.11 42.60
CA ASN A 410 -10.79 8.93 41.44
C ASN A 410 -10.20 8.21 40.22
N HIS A 411 -8.90 7.90 40.15
CA HIS A 411 -8.32 7.31 38.93
C HIS A 411 -8.38 5.76 38.87
N ASN A 412 -8.57 5.09 40.01
CA ASN A 412 -8.70 3.62 40.04
C ASN A 412 -10.06 3.12 39.52
N ASN A 413 -11.13 3.92 39.68
CA ASN A 413 -12.48 3.51 39.29
C ASN A 413 -12.65 3.39 37.75
N ASP A 414 -11.99 4.23 36.96
CA ASP A 414 -12.11 4.20 35.48
C ASP A 414 -11.29 3.06 34.87
N LEU A 415 -10.14 2.72 35.46
CA LEU A 415 -9.37 1.54 35.07
C LEU A 415 -10.09 0.24 35.46
N GLU A 416 -10.64 0.16 36.69
CA GLU A 416 -11.45 -0.98 37.13
C GLU A 416 -12.69 -1.15 36.24
N GLN A 417 -13.39 -0.06 35.88
CA GLN A 417 -14.53 -0.13 34.96
C GLN A 417 -14.15 -0.64 33.56
N LYS A 418 -13.00 -0.25 33.03
CA LYS A 418 -12.52 -0.70 31.72
C LYS A 418 -12.10 -2.17 31.75
N VAL A 419 -11.45 -2.61 32.83
CA VAL A 419 -11.08 -4.01 33.05
C VAL A 419 -12.33 -4.88 33.20
N ASP A 420 -13.31 -4.46 34.00
CA ASP A 420 -14.57 -5.19 34.18
C ASP A 420 -15.36 -5.30 32.87
N LYS A 421 -15.38 -4.23 32.07
CA LYS A 421 -16.01 -4.24 30.76
C LYS A 421 -15.32 -5.22 29.80
N LEU A 422 -13.99 -5.30 29.84
CA LEU A 422 -13.22 -6.28 29.05
C LEU A 422 -13.49 -7.71 29.51
N MET A 423 -13.50 -7.95 30.82
CA MET A 423 -13.76 -9.27 31.40
C MET A 423 -15.17 -9.77 31.07
N ASN A 424 -16.17 -8.88 31.07
CA ASN A 424 -17.53 -9.23 30.65
C ASN A 424 -17.61 -9.61 29.17
N VAL A 425 -16.88 -8.92 28.29
CA VAL A 425 -16.80 -9.27 26.87
C VAL A 425 -16.13 -10.64 26.68
N VAL A 426 -15.00 -10.90 27.37
CA VAL A 426 -14.30 -12.18 27.33
C VAL A 426 -15.20 -13.32 27.82
N THR A 427 -15.90 -13.13 28.94
CA THR A 427 -16.82 -14.14 29.49
C THR A 427 -17.98 -14.41 28.52
N THR A 428 -18.52 -13.37 27.89
CA THR A 428 -19.60 -13.52 26.88
C THR A 428 -19.12 -14.29 25.65
N LEU A 429 -17.89 -14.05 25.21
CA LEU A 429 -17.24 -14.79 24.13
C LEU A 429 -17.01 -16.25 24.50
N GLU A 430 -16.55 -16.54 25.72
CA GLU A 430 -16.37 -17.91 26.19
C GLU A 430 -17.68 -18.70 26.23
N ILE A 431 -18.76 -18.06 26.72
CA ILE A 431 -20.11 -18.65 26.73
C ILE A 431 -20.57 -18.91 25.30
N SER A 432 -20.41 -17.93 24.41
CA SER A 432 -20.81 -18.06 23.00
C SER A 432 -20.04 -19.19 22.30
N ASN A 433 -18.73 -19.32 22.59
CA ASN A 433 -17.89 -20.37 22.02
C ASN A 433 -18.24 -21.77 22.58
N ARG A 434 -18.61 -21.87 23.87
CA ARG A 434 -19.13 -23.11 24.46
C ARG A 434 -20.45 -23.54 23.85
N VAL A 435 -21.38 -22.59 23.66
CA VAL A 435 -22.68 -22.83 23.02
C VAL A 435 -22.47 -23.29 21.57
N LEU A 436 -21.62 -22.60 20.81
CA LEU A 436 -21.27 -23.00 19.44
C LEU A 436 -20.65 -24.41 19.39
N SER A 437 -19.74 -24.73 20.31
CA SER A 437 -19.15 -26.06 20.44
C SER A 437 -20.18 -27.14 20.79
N GLN A 438 -21.24 -26.79 21.54
CA GLN A 438 -22.35 -27.68 21.84
C GLN A 438 -23.25 -27.90 20.62
N HIS A 439 -23.57 -26.84 19.87
CA HIS A 439 -24.30 -26.96 18.60
C HIS A 439 -23.52 -27.79 17.57
N MET A 440 -22.21 -27.60 17.47
CA MET A 440 -21.34 -28.43 16.61
C MET A 440 -21.39 -29.91 17.00
N ARG A 441 -21.34 -30.23 18.30
CA ARG A 441 -21.49 -31.62 18.77
C ARG A 441 -22.86 -32.18 18.40
N TYR A 442 -23.92 -31.41 18.61
CA TYR A 442 -25.28 -31.83 18.24
C TYR A 442 -25.40 -32.13 16.74
N VAL A 443 -24.90 -31.24 15.89
CA VAL A 443 -24.88 -31.44 14.42
C VAL A 443 -24.06 -32.67 14.05
N LYS A 444 -22.91 -32.90 14.71
CA LYS A 444 -22.10 -34.09 14.46
C LYS A 444 -22.87 -35.38 14.82
N TYR A 445 -23.55 -35.41 15.96
CA TYR A 445 -24.34 -36.58 16.37
C TYR A 445 -25.56 -36.80 15.49
N SER A 446 -26.27 -35.74 15.09
CA SER A 446 -27.39 -35.88 14.15
C SER A 446 -26.93 -36.44 12.81
N LEU A 447 -25.75 -36.02 12.31
CA LEU A 447 -25.17 -36.57 11.08
C LEU A 447 -24.84 -38.06 11.19
N TYR A 448 -24.28 -38.51 12.33
CA TYR A 448 -24.03 -39.94 12.58
C TYR A 448 -25.32 -40.77 12.61
N ILE A 449 -26.37 -40.25 13.24
CA ILE A 449 -27.68 -40.92 13.29
C ILE A 449 -28.28 -41.05 11.89
N ILE A 450 -28.23 -39.98 11.09
CA ILE A 450 -28.70 -40.01 9.69
C ILE A 450 -27.92 -41.06 8.89
N LEU A 451 -26.60 -41.10 9.02
CA LEU A 451 -25.76 -42.09 8.35
C LEU A 451 -26.13 -43.53 8.73
N LEU A 452 -26.35 -43.79 10.02
CA LEU A 452 -26.79 -45.11 10.51
C LEU A 452 -28.18 -45.49 9.96
N MET A 453 -29.11 -44.55 9.91
CA MET A 453 -30.44 -44.80 9.31
C MET A 453 -30.33 -45.12 7.82
N CYS A 454 -29.46 -44.41 7.08
CA CYS A 454 -29.21 -44.70 5.67
C CYS A 454 -28.59 -46.09 5.46
N LEU A 455 -27.62 -46.49 6.29
CA LEU A 455 -27.01 -47.82 6.23
C LEU A 455 -28.03 -48.92 6.57
N PHE A 456 -28.88 -48.70 7.57
CA PHE A 456 -29.95 -49.63 7.92
C PHE A 456 -30.98 -49.75 6.80
N ALA A 457 -31.44 -48.64 6.24
CA ALA A 457 -32.37 -48.63 5.11
C ALA A 457 -31.77 -49.35 3.89
N PHE A 458 -30.49 -49.13 3.61
CA PHE A 458 -29.79 -49.83 2.54
C PHE A 458 -29.70 -51.35 2.80
N GLY A 459 -29.32 -51.76 4.00
CA GLY A 459 -29.27 -53.17 4.39
C GLY A 459 -30.66 -53.84 4.33
N PHE A 460 -31.71 -53.14 4.76
CA PHE A 460 -33.08 -53.62 4.68
C PHE A 460 -33.54 -53.80 3.22
N LEU A 461 -33.31 -52.79 2.36
CA LEU A 461 -33.62 -52.86 0.94
C LEU A 461 -32.84 -53.99 0.24
N TRP A 462 -31.57 -54.16 0.60
CA TRP A 462 -30.73 -55.24 0.08
C TRP A 462 -31.27 -56.62 0.50
N ALA A 463 -31.65 -56.81 1.77
CA ALA A 463 -32.23 -58.06 2.25
C ALA A 463 -33.56 -58.39 1.56
N VAL A 464 -34.43 -57.40 1.35
CA VAL A 464 -35.70 -57.57 0.63
C VAL A 464 -35.49 -57.92 -0.85
N TYR A 465 -34.44 -57.39 -1.48
CA TYR A 465 -34.12 -57.66 -2.87
C TYR A 465 -33.56 -59.08 -3.11
N TYR A 466 -32.77 -59.60 -2.18
CA TYR A 466 -32.09 -60.91 -2.33
C TYR A 466 -32.81 -62.10 -1.68
N HIS A 467 -33.78 -61.87 -0.79
CA HIS A 467 -34.60 -62.94 -0.18
C HIS A 467 -36.02 -63.03 -0.75
N LYS A 468 -36.22 -62.52 -1.96
CA LYS A 468 -37.31 -62.91 -2.88
C LYS A 468 -36.75 -63.85 -3.92
#